data_AF-A0A946ZTV0-F1
#
_entry.id   AF-A0A946ZTV0-F1
#
_cell.length_a   1.000
_cell.length_b   1.000
_cell.length_c   1.000
_cell.angle_alpha   90.00
_cell.angle_beta   90.00
_cell.angle_gamma   90.00
#
_symmetry.space_group_name_H-M   'P 1'
#
loop_
_entity.id
_entity.type
_entity.pdbx_description
1 polymer ?
#
loop_
_entity_poly.entity_id
_entity_poly.type
_entity_poly.pdbx_seq_one_letter_code
_entity_poly.pdbx_strand_id
1 'polypeptide(L)'
;MFPKVKRLRAFFILLFLISFSSSSFATMILLPMDAESQENHLKAYGITYWVLTKEQKVQWLLNYRGGSFLLPDGESIRRECQIRGVSYEIISDAKAEAILDAISSPSQNQEAVILEKAPKIAVYSPKENQPWDDAVTMVLTYAEIPYVTVYDEEVLNDQLALYDWLHLHHEDFTGQY
;
A
#
# COMPACT_ATOMS: atom_id res chain seq x y z
N MET A 1 -6.56 -59.24 28.23
CA MET A 1 -7.05 -58.07 29.00
C MET A 1 -6.32 -56.75 28.62
N PHE A 2 -6.10 -56.47 27.34
CA PHE A 2 -5.31 -55.30 26.87
C PHE A 2 -5.95 -54.35 25.82
N PRO A 3 -7.11 -54.59 25.18
CA PRO A 3 -7.59 -53.71 24.10
C PRO A 3 -8.23 -52.40 24.58
N LYS A 4 -8.78 -52.34 25.81
CA LYS A 4 -9.44 -51.12 26.34
C LYS A 4 -8.46 -49.96 26.56
N VAL A 5 -7.22 -50.24 27.00
CA VAL A 5 -6.21 -49.20 27.28
C VAL A 5 -5.68 -48.56 25.99
N LYS A 6 -5.55 -49.34 24.90
CA LYS A 6 -5.17 -48.82 23.57
C LYS A 6 -6.25 -47.90 22.98
N ARG A 7 -7.53 -48.25 23.15
CA ARG A 7 -8.67 -47.41 22.73
C ARG A 7 -8.74 -46.10 23.53
N LEU A 8 -8.44 -46.14 24.83
CA LEU A 8 -8.41 -44.94 25.69
C LEU A 8 -7.26 -43.99 25.31
N ARG A 9 -6.06 -44.53 25.02
CA ARG A 9 -4.93 -43.73 24.50
C ARG A 9 -5.24 -43.10 23.14
N ALA A 10 -5.85 -43.86 22.22
CA ALA A 10 -6.26 -43.32 20.91
C ALA A 10 -7.29 -42.18 21.06
N PHE A 11 -8.22 -42.30 22.00
CA PHE A 11 -9.18 -41.26 22.33
C PHE A 11 -8.51 -39.97 22.85
N PHE A 12 -7.54 -40.08 23.76
CA PHE A 12 -6.80 -38.92 24.25
C PHE A 12 -5.90 -38.26 23.19
N ILE A 13 -5.31 -39.05 22.28
CA ILE A 13 -4.53 -38.52 21.14
C ILE A 13 -5.46 -37.78 20.16
N LEU A 14 -6.65 -38.32 19.88
CA LEU A 14 -7.64 -37.67 19.03
C LEU A 14 -8.14 -36.36 19.64
N LEU A 15 -8.37 -36.32 20.96
CA LEU A 15 -8.79 -35.12 21.68
C LEU A 15 -7.70 -34.02 21.66
N PHE A 16 -6.43 -34.42 21.80
CA PHE A 16 -5.29 -33.51 21.71
C PHE A 16 -5.11 -32.92 20.30
N LEU A 17 -5.32 -33.72 19.25
CA LEU A 17 -5.27 -33.25 17.86
C LEU A 17 -6.39 -32.26 17.51
N ILE A 18 -7.60 -32.46 18.05
CA ILE A 18 -8.74 -31.53 17.85
C ILE A 18 -8.53 -30.21 18.62
N SER A 19 -7.74 -30.24 19.70
CA SER A 19 -7.44 -29.04 20.50
C SER A 19 -6.42 -28.10 19.84
N PHE A 20 -5.75 -28.55 18.76
CA PHE A 20 -4.78 -27.75 18.00
C PHE A 20 -5.35 -27.12 16.72
N SER A 21 -6.61 -27.37 16.38
CA SER A 21 -7.30 -26.69 15.26
C SER A 21 -7.75 -25.28 15.64
N SER A 22 -6.78 -24.40 15.90
CA SER A 22 -7.01 -22.96 15.95
C SER A 22 -7.05 -22.44 14.51
N SER A 23 -8.26 -22.21 13.97
CA SER A 23 -8.40 -21.49 12.71
C SER A 23 -8.00 -20.02 12.93
N SER A 24 -6.82 -19.64 12.46
CA SER A 24 -6.45 -18.23 12.35
C SER A 24 -7.20 -17.65 11.16
N PHE A 25 -8.13 -16.73 11.41
CA PHE A 25 -8.71 -15.92 10.34
C PHE A 25 -7.71 -14.82 10.00
N ALA A 26 -7.16 -14.86 8.81
CA ALA A 26 -6.43 -13.73 8.26
C ALA A 26 -7.42 -12.70 7.70
N THR A 27 -7.04 -11.45 7.86
CA THR A 27 -7.79 -10.28 7.43
C THR A 27 -6.86 -9.37 6.65
N MET A 28 -7.45 -8.50 5.84
CA MET A 28 -6.76 -7.47 5.07
C MET A 28 -7.32 -6.10 5.42
N ILE A 29 -6.54 -5.07 5.19
CA ILE A 29 -6.97 -3.68 5.30
C ILE A 29 -7.22 -3.16 3.89
N LEU A 30 -8.44 -2.72 3.61
CA LEU A 30 -8.79 -1.99 2.39
C LEU A 30 -8.77 -0.49 2.70
N LEU A 31 -7.91 0.25 2.01
CA LEU A 31 -7.97 1.71 1.96
C LEU A 31 -8.82 2.10 0.75
N PRO A 32 -10.09 2.48 0.95
CA PRO A 32 -10.89 2.98 -0.16
C PRO A 32 -10.35 4.33 -0.62
N MET A 33 -10.53 4.62 -1.91
CA MET A 33 -10.08 5.88 -2.52
C MET A 33 -11.21 6.62 -3.23
N ASP A 34 -12.45 6.12 -3.12
CA ASP A 34 -13.64 6.84 -3.59
C ASP A 34 -13.92 8.08 -2.72
N ALA A 35 -14.65 9.04 -3.28
CA ALA A 35 -14.88 10.34 -2.65
C ALA A 35 -15.80 10.28 -1.42
N GLU A 36 -16.61 9.22 -1.30
CA GLU A 36 -17.62 9.10 -0.24
C GLU A 36 -17.05 8.49 1.04
N SER A 37 -16.10 7.56 0.92
CA SER A 37 -15.62 6.77 2.06
C SER A 37 -14.24 7.17 2.60
N GLN A 38 -13.42 7.86 1.81
CA GLN A 38 -12.07 8.23 2.23
C GLN A 38 -12.00 9.67 2.74
N GLU A 39 -11.58 9.82 4.01
CA GLU A 39 -11.40 11.12 4.66
C GLU A 39 -10.11 11.83 4.20
N ASN A 40 -9.05 11.09 3.87
CA ASN A 40 -7.77 11.67 3.49
C ASN A 40 -7.01 10.87 2.43
N HIS A 41 -7.34 11.11 1.15
CA HIS A 41 -6.73 10.42 0.01
C HIS A 41 -5.22 10.62 -0.08
N LEU A 42 -4.72 11.83 0.19
CA LEU A 42 -3.29 12.12 0.08
C LEU A 42 -2.49 11.37 1.15
N LYS A 43 -2.99 11.34 2.40
CA LYS A 43 -2.38 10.53 3.46
C LYS A 43 -2.52 9.03 3.21
N ALA A 44 -3.56 8.58 2.50
CA ALA A 44 -3.71 7.17 2.13
C ALA A 44 -2.56 6.69 1.23
N TYR A 45 -2.13 7.50 0.25
CA TYR A 45 -0.89 7.21 -0.51
C TYR A 45 0.34 7.13 0.40
N GLY A 46 0.43 8.02 1.39
CA GLY A 46 1.47 8.00 2.41
C GLY A 46 1.49 6.71 3.24
N ILE A 47 0.32 6.21 3.67
CA ILE A 47 0.20 4.92 4.36
C ILE A 47 0.69 3.79 3.45
N THR A 48 0.24 3.75 2.20
CA THR A 48 0.65 2.72 1.23
C THR A 48 2.17 2.73 1.04
N TYR A 49 2.77 3.91 0.86
CA TYR A 49 4.23 4.06 0.78
C TYR A 49 4.92 3.55 2.04
N TRP A 50 4.42 3.92 3.23
CA TRP A 50 4.99 3.48 4.51
C TRP A 50 4.87 1.97 4.76
N VAL A 51 3.83 1.31 4.26
CA VAL A 51 3.74 -0.15 4.29
C VAL A 51 4.80 -0.77 3.38
N LEU A 52 5.00 -0.20 2.19
CA LEU A 52 6.03 -0.65 1.25
C LEU A 52 7.45 -0.48 1.80
N THR A 53 7.74 0.55 2.62
CA THR A 53 9.07 0.69 3.27
C THR A 53 9.34 -0.37 4.32
N LYS A 54 8.30 -1.07 4.79
CA LYS A 54 8.40 -2.22 5.70
C LYS A 54 8.48 -3.56 4.96
N GLU A 55 8.75 -3.54 3.67
CA GLU A 55 8.85 -4.73 2.82
C GLU A 55 7.54 -5.54 2.76
N GLN A 56 6.42 -4.90 3.06
CA GLN A 56 5.09 -5.49 2.97
C GLN A 56 4.47 -5.16 1.61
N LYS A 57 4.10 -6.21 0.87
CA LYS A 57 3.45 -6.05 -0.43
C LYS A 57 2.04 -5.47 -0.27
N VAL A 58 1.65 -4.67 -1.24
CA VAL A 58 0.31 -4.07 -1.30
C VAL A 58 -0.27 -4.29 -2.69
N GLN A 59 -1.58 -4.38 -2.82
CA GLN A 59 -2.24 -4.43 -4.13
C GLN A 59 -2.92 -3.11 -4.40
N TRP A 60 -2.58 -2.49 -5.52
CA TRP A 60 -3.30 -1.34 -6.05
C TRP A 60 -4.42 -1.82 -6.96
N LEU A 61 -5.66 -1.53 -6.56
CA LEU A 61 -6.88 -1.97 -7.23
C LEU A 61 -7.35 -0.87 -8.20
N LEU A 62 -6.76 -0.86 -9.39
CA LEU A 62 -7.05 0.10 -10.45
C LEU A 62 -8.53 0.07 -10.84
N ASN A 63 -9.14 1.26 -10.91
CA ASN A 63 -10.56 1.48 -11.22
C ASN A 63 -11.56 0.74 -10.30
N TYR A 64 -11.10 0.22 -9.16
CA TYR A 64 -11.95 -0.28 -8.09
C TYR A 64 -11.98 0.74 -6.96
N ARG A 65 -13.18 1.27 -6.65
CA ARG A 65 -13.41 2.25 -5.57
C ARG A 65 -12.34 3.36 -5.52
N GLY A 66 -12.20 4.06 -6.65
CA GLY A 66 -11.27 5.18 -6.80
C GLY A 66 -9.78 4.81 -6.88
N GLY A 67 -9.43 3.54 -7.11
CA GLY A 67 -8.03 3.11 -7.12
C GLY A 67 -7.57 2.67 -5.73
N SER A 68 -8.38 1.86 -5.04
CA SER A 68 -8.15 1.45 -3.64
C SER A 68 -6.84 0.70 -3.44
N PHE A 69 -6.36 0.68 -2.20
CA PHE A 69 -5.22 -0.16 -1.81
C PHE A 69 -5.67 -1.30 -0.89
N LEU A 70 -5.21 -2.51 -1.19
CA LEU A 70 -5.35 -3.64 -0.29
C LEU A 70 -4.00 -3.92 0.37
N LEU A 71 -3.97 -3.84 1.70
CA LEU A 71 -2.80 -3.97 2.53
C LEU A 71 -2.93 -5.22 3.42
N PRO A 72 -1.81 -5.86 3.80
CA PRO A 72 -1.85 -6.84 4.88
C PRO A 72 -2.34 -6.18 6.16
N ASP A 73 -3.09 -6.93 6.95
CA ASP A 73 -3.55 -6.43 8.22
C ASP A 73 -2.45 -6.44 9.29
N GLY A 74 -2.45 -5.42 10.15
CA GLY A 74 -1.56 -5.30 11.27
C GLY A 74 -1.92 -4.15 12.18
N GLU A 75 -1.80 -4.34 13.49
CA GLU A 75 -2.14 -3.31 14.48
C GLU A 75 -1.37 -2.01 14.25
N SER A 76 -0.10 -2.11 13.82
CA SER A 76 0.71 -0.92 13.49
C SER A 76 0.16 -0.13 12.31
N ILE A 77 -0.40 -0.80 11.29
CA ILE A 77 -0.97 -0.15 10.11
C ILE A 77 -2.29 0.51 10.47
N ARG A 78 -3.18 -0.20 11.19
CA ARG A 78 -4.45 0.37 11.67
C ARG A 78 -4.23 1.61 12.52
N ARG A 79 -3.26 1.56 13.43
CA ARG A 79 -2.89 2.71 14.28
C ARG A 79 -2.39 3.87 13.43
N GLU A 80 -1.55 3.62 12.44
CA GLU A 80 -1.04 4.67 11.56
C GLU A 80 -2.16 5.31 10.73
N CYS A 81 -3.09 4.51 10.19
CA CYS A 81 -4.28 5.05 9.51
C CYS A 81 -5.08 5.98 10.44
N GLN A 82 -5.30 5.59 11.70
CA GLN A 82 -6.00 6.42 12.68
C GLN A 82 -5.25 7.72 12.98
N ILE A 83 -3.94 7.65 13.20
CA ILE A 83 -3.10 8.82 13.48
C ILE A 83 -3.11 9.81 12.31
N ARG A 84 -3.09 9.31 11.07
CA ARG A 84 -3.07 10.13 9.85
C ARG A 84 -4.44 10.53 9.32
N GLY A 85 -5.53 10.10 9.98
CA GLY A 85 -6.91 10.40 9.56
C GLY A 85 -7.27 9.75 8.21
N VAL A 86 -6.80 8.52 7.98
CA VAL A 86 -7.09 7.74 6.77
C VAL A 86 -8.18 6.73 7.08
N SER A 87 -9.28 6.77 6.32
CA SER A 87 -10.35 5.77 6.41
C SER A 87 -9.85 4.41 5.93
N TYR A 88 -10.24 3.35 6.62
CA TYR A 88 -9.90 1.98 6.25
C TYR A 88 -11.00 0.99 6.66
N GLU A 89 -11.08 -0.11 5.94
CA GLU A 89 -11.98 -1.23 6.23
C GLU A 89 -11.16 -2.48 6.53
N ILE A 90 -11.53 -3.22 7.59
CA ILE A 90 -10.97 -4.55 7.84
C ILE A 90 -11.89 -5.54 7.14
N ILE A 91 -11.34 -6.31 6.20
CA ILE A 91 -12.06 -7.33 5.45
C ILE A 91 -11.42 -8.70 5.66
N SER A 92 -12.23 -9.77 5.57
CA SER A 92 -11.69 -11.13 5.59
C SER A 92 -10.95 -11.45 4.29
N ASP A 93 -10.02 -12.39 4.34
CA ASP A 93 -9.34 -12.89 3.13
C ASP A 93 -10.33 -13.38 2.08
N ALA A 94 -11.39 -14.08 2.49
CA ALA A 94 -12.44 -14.53 1.57
C ALA A 94 -13.14 -13.37 0.85
N LYS A 95 -13.33 -12.23 1.53
CA LYS A 95 -13.90 -11.02 0.92
C LYS A 95 -12.88 -10.34 0.00
N ALA A 96 -11.61 -10.31 0.39
CA ALA A 96 -10.53 -9.78 -0.44
C ALA A 96 -10.37 -10.58 -1.74
N GLU A 97 -10.36 -11.92 -1.65
CA GLU A 97 -10.30 -12.83 -2.79
C GLU A 97 -11.50 -12.64 -3.72
N ALA A 98 -12.72 -12.53 -3.18
CA ALA A 98 -13.91 -12.23 -3.98
C ALA A 98 -13.82 -10.88 -4.72
N ILE A 99 -13.18 -9.86 -4.13
CA ILE A 99 -12.93 -8.56 -4.79
C ILE A 99 -11.92 -8.73 -5.92
N LEU A 100 -10.82 -9.45 -5.67
CA LEU A 100 -9.79 -9.69 -6.68
C LEU A 100 -10.32 -10.51 -7.87
N ASP A 101 -11.14 -11.52 -7.60
CA ASP A 101 -11.81 -12.32 -8.63
C ASP A 101 -12.73 -11.44 -9.49
N ALA A 102 -13.52 -10.56 -8.87
CA ALA A 102 -14.37 -9.62 -9.58
C ALA A 102 -13.57 -8.65 -10.47
N ILE A 103 -12.45 -8.13 -9.96
CA ILE A 103 -11.53 -7.25 -10.70
C ILE A 103 -10.92 -7.99 -11.90
N SER A 104 -10.57 -9.27 -11.75
CA SER A 104 -9.93 -10.07 -12.80
C SER A 104 -10.86 -10.41 -13.97
N SER A 105 -12.16 -10.17 -13.84
CA SER A 105 -13.16 -10.48 -14.87
C SER A 105 -12.87 -9.69 -16.16
N PRO A 106 -12.75 -10.34 -17.33
CA PRO A 106 -12.50 -9.66 -18.61
C PRO A 106 -13.57 -8.65 -19.02
N SER A 107 -14.75 -8.69 -18.40
CA SER A 107 -15.85 -7.75 -18.62
C SER A 107 -15.73 -6.45 -17.83
N GLN A 108 -14.78 -6.35 -16.90
CA GLN A 108 -14.55 -5.17 -16.06
C GLN A 108 -13.29 -4.43 -16.53
N ASN A 109 -13.35 -3.10 -16.56
CA ASN A 109 -12.17 -2.26 -16.82
C ASN A 109 -11.40 -1.99 -15.52
N GLN A 110 -10.96 -3.05 -14.84
CA GLN A 110 -10.28 -3.01 -13.55
C GLN A 110 -9.03 -3.90 -13.57
N GLU A 111 -8.06 -3.61 -12.70
CA GLU A 111 -6.84 -4.39 -12.60
C GLU A 111 -6.28 -4.36 -11.17
N ALA A 112 -5.64 -5.44 -10.73
CA ALA A 112 -4.96 -5.50 -9.44
C ALA A 112 -3.44 -5.63 -9.67
N VAL A 113 -2.70 -4.56 -9.34
CA VAL A 113 -1.25 -4.51 -9.50
C VAL A 113 -0.58 -4.69 -8.15
N ILE A 114 0.37 -5.63 -8.06
CA ILE A 114 1.15 -5.83 -6.84
C ILE A 114 2.29 -4.82 -6.82
N LEU A 115 2.37 -4.04 -5.75
CA LEU A 115 3.51 -3.18 -5.45
C LEU A 115 4.36 -3.85 -4.38
N GLU A 116 5.66 -3.99 -4.66
CA GLU A 116 6.58 -4.78 -3.83
C GLU A 116 7.59 -3.95 -3.04
N LYS A 117 7.93 -2.76 -3.53
CA LYS A 117 8.93 -1.88 -2.91
C LYS A 117 8.49 -0.43 -2.95
N ALA A 118 8.90 0.34 -1.95
CA ALA A 118 8.73 1.79 -1.95
C ALA A 118 9.73 2.40 -2.95
N PRO A 119 9.27 3.19 -3.95
CA PRO A 119 10.16 3.79 -4.93
C PRO A 119 11.00 4.91 -4.30
N LYS A 120 12.24 5.06 -4.77
CA LYS A 120 13.01 6.29 -4.58
C LYS A 120 12.54 7.33 -5.60
N ILE A 121 12.05 8.47 -5.12
CA ILE A 121 11.46 9.52 -5.95
C ILE A 121 12.43 10.69 -6.07
N ALA A 122 12.71 11.10 -7.31
CA ALA A 122 13.36 12.36 -7.62
C ALA A 122 12.34 13.37 -8.17
N VAL A 123 12.53 14.64 -7.82
CA VAL A 123 11.80 15.77 -8.41
C VAL A 123 12.83 16.67 -9.09
N TYR A 124 12.73 16.79 -10.40
CA TYR A 124 13.54 17.73 -11.16
C TYR A 124 12.96 19.14 -11.03
N SER A 125 13.65 20.04 -10.33
CA SER A 125 13.19 21.41 -10.10
C SER A 125 14.38 22.34 -9.76
N PRO A 126 14.35 23.63 -10.16
CA PRO A 126 15.37 24.60 -9.76
C PRO A 126 15.51 24.70 -8.24
N LYS A 127 16.74 24.89 -7.74
CA LYS A 127 17.03 24.96 -6.30
C LYS A 127 16.39 26.17 -5.61
N GLU A 128 15.96 27.18 -6.37
CA GLU A 128 15.37 28.42 -5.85
C GLU A 128 13.83 28.44 -5.86
N ASN A 129 13.17 27.38 -6.35
CA ASN A 129 11.70 27.34 -6.40
C ASN A 129 11.08 27.27 -5.00
N GLN A 130 9.97 27.98 -4.83
CA GLN A 130 9.27 27.97 -3.56
C GLN A 130 8.50 26.66 -3.40
N PRO A 131 8.36 26.12 -2.17
CA PRO A 131 7.70 24.83 -1.95
C PRO A 131 6.23 24.74 -2.40
N TRP A 132 5.55 25.86 -2.64
CA TRP A 132 4.17 25.90 -3.10
C TRP A 132 4.03 26.03 -4.63
N ASP A 133 5.15 26.20 -5.34
CA ASP A 133 5.14 26.34 -6.80
C ASP A 133 4.92 24.98 -7.49
N ASP A 134 5.19 23.86 -6.80
CA ASP A 134 4.97 22.50 -7.28
C ASP A 134 3.96 21.71 -6.44
N ALA A 135 2.75 21.53 -6.98
CA ALA A 135 1.69 20.74 -6.37
C ALA A 135 2.10 19.30 -6.04
N VAL A 136 2.99 18.69 -6.81
CA VAL A 136 3.47 17.32 -6.55
C VAL A 136 4.34 17.30 -5.30
N THR A 137 5.28 18.25 -5.15
CA THR A 137 6.09 18.34 -3.93
C THR A 137 5.25 18.64 -2.69
N MET A 138 4.22 19.49 -2.82
CA MET A 138 3.27 19.74 -1.74
C MET A 138 2.52 18.47 -1.33
N VAL A 139 2.04 17.70 -2.31
CA VAL A 139 1.33 16.44 -2.06
C VAL A 139 2.25 15.39 -1.45
N LEU A 140 3.47 15.22 -1.96
CA LEU A 140 4.45 14.27 -1.41
C LEU A 140 4.80 14.63 0.05
N THR A 141 5.04 15.92 0.31
CA THR A 141 5.30 16.42 1.66
C THR A 141 4.10 16.19 2.58
N TYR A 142 2.89 16.52 2.13
CA TYR A 142 1.66 16.29 2.89
C TYR A 142 1.42 14.80 3.15
N ALA A 143 1.69 13.93 2.18
CA ALA A 143 1.58 12.47 2.31
C ALA A 143 2.72 11.87 3.15
N GLU A 144 3.75 12.65 3.53
CA GLU A 144 4.98 12.19 4.18
C GLU A 144 5.75 11.15 3.34
N ILE A 145 5.75 11.34 2.01
CA ILE A 145 6.52 10.52 1.08
C ILE A 145 7.85 11.26 0.78
N PRO A 146 9.01 10.68 1.12
CA PRO A 146 10.30 11.31 0.88
C PRO A 146 10.62 11.37 -0.62
N TYR A 147 11.21 12.48 -1.03
CA TYR A 147 11.74 12.69 -2.37
C TYR A 147 13.04 13.49 -2.30
N VAL A 148 13.80 13.49 -3.38
CA VAL A 148 15.01 14.31 -3.52
C VAL A 148 14.85 15.25 -4.69
N THR A 149 15.09 16.55 -4.46
CA THR A 149 15.15 17.53 -5.54
C THR A 149 16.47 17.41 -6.27
N VAL A 150 16.42 17.29 -7.60
CA VAL A 150 17.57 17.23 -8.50
C VAL A 150 17.47 18.32 -9.57
N TYR A 151 18.59 18.78 -10.10
CA TYR A 151 18.63 19.74 -11.20
C TYR A 151 19.75 19.38 -12.19
N ASP A 152 20.14 20.32 -13.06
CA ASP A 152 21.13 20.13 -14.13
C ASP A 152 22.41 19.43 -13.66
N GLU A 153 22.99 19.85 -12.53
CA GLU A 153 24.25 19.29 -12.05
C GLU A 153 24.12 17.80 -11.69
N GLU A 154 23.07 17.43 -10.96
CA GLU A 154 22.83 16.03 -10.58
C GLU A 154 22.51 15.17 -11.81
N VAL A 155 21.76 15.72 -12.78
CA VAL A 155 21.43 15.03 -14.05
C VAL A 155 22.69 14.79 -14.89
N LEU A 156 23.52 15.82 -15.08
CA LEU A 156 24.76 15.74 -15.88
C LEU A 156 25.81 14.79 -15.26
N ASN A 157 25.70 14.52 -13.96
CA ASN A 157 26.54 13.58 -13.23
C ASN A 157 25.93 12.16 -13.14
N ASP A 158 24.97 11.81 -14.01
CA ASP A 158 24.31 10.50 -14.09
C ASP A 158 23.59 10.05 -12.79
N GLN A 159 23.22 10.99 -11.91
CA GLN A 159 22.63 10.65 -10.61
C GLN A 159 21.17 10.16 -10.72
N LEU A 160 20.51 10.35 -11.87
CA LEU A 160 19.14 9.88 -12.09
C LEU A 160 19.01 8.35 -11.94
N ALA A 161 20.08 7.59 -12.20
CA ALA A 161 20.09 6.14 -12.03
C ALA A 161 19.90 5.68 -10.56
N LEU A 162 19.99 6.59 -9.59
CA LEU A 162 19.77 6.31 -8.16
C LEU A 162 18.29 6.24 -7.77
N TYR A 163 17.39 6.68 -8.66
CA TYR A 163 15.97 6.84 -8.39
C TYR A 163 15.15 5.90 -9.26
N ASP A 164 14.01 5.47 -8.73
CA ASP A 164 13.07 4.64 -9.47
C ASP A 164 12.15 5.54 -10.33
N TRP A 165 11.70 6.66 -9.76
CA TRP A 165 10.68 7.54 -10.35
C TRP A 165 11.19 8.98 -10.41
N LEU A 166 10.87 9.67 -11.51
CA LEU A 166 11.24 11.07 -11.74
C LEU A 166 9.98 11.89 -12.03
N HIS A 167 9.72 12.91 -11.22
CA HIS A 167 8.78 13.97 -11.55
C HIS A 167 9.53 15.13 -12.19
N LEU A 168 9.02 15.66 -13.30
CA LEU A 168 9.54 16.87 -13.92
C LEU A 168 8.64 18.03 -13.50
N HIS A 169 9.16 18.92 -12.65
CA HIS A 169 8.50 20.19 -12.42
C HIS A 169 8.64 21.01 -13.70
N HIS A 170 7.52 21.23 -14.38
CA HIS A 170 7.49 22.07 -15.57
C HIS A 170 7.43 23.53 -15.14
N GLU A 171 8.57 24.22 -15.17
CA GLU A 171 8.54 25.67 -15.30
C GLU A 171 8.10 26.05 -16.71
N ASP A 172 7.39 27.18 -16.81
CA ASP A 172 6.77 27.66 -18.03
C ASP A 172 7.84 27.87 -19.13
N PHE A 173 7.82 27.02 -20.17
CA PHE A 173 8.77 27.00 -21.31
C PHE A 173 8.60 28.21 -22.25
N THR A 174 8.28 29.40 -21.74
CA THR A 174 8.09 30.58 -22.59
C THR A 174 9.42 31.10 -23.17
N GLY A 175 10.56 30.59 -22.70
CA GLY A 175 11.88 30.94 -23.24
C GLY A 175 12.22 32.42 -23.08
N GLN A 176 11.62 33.10 -22.10
CA GLN A 176 11.85 34.52 -21.81
C GLN A 176 12.87 34.70 -20.69
N TYR A 177 14.11 34.23 -20.89
CA TYR A 177 15.27 34.64 -20.09
C TYR A 177 16.49 34.81 -20.99
#